data_AF-A0A195ETG8-F1
#
_entry.id   AF-A0A195ETG8-F1
#
_cell.length_a   1.000
_cell.length_b   1.000
_cell.length_c   1.000
_cell.angle_alpha   90.00
_cell.angle_beta   90.00
_cell.angle_gamma   90.00
#
_symmetry.space_group_name_H-M   'P 1'
#
loop_
_entity.id
_entity.type
_entity.pdbx_description
1 polymer ?
#
loop_
_entity_poly.entity_id
_entity_poly.type
_entity_poly.pdbx_seq_one_letter_code
_entity_poly.pdbx_strand_id
1 'polypeptide(L)'
;MNEKNENTIKNDNREEEKDLCKEVINGIACREDLYQFFEHNDHSINRIHFSEVSQICKDKPCQLGVDEAGRGPVLGPMVYGISYVPLSQKQLLVELGCADSKSLTEKKRDEIFDDICKHKDSIGWAIEVISPNVIANSMYRRTKISLNEISMISATNLIREAIEAGVNVAEIYVDTVGKPESYQTRLKSIFPSIKITVAKKADATYPIVSAASICAKVSRDHAIRAWRFREDDGIETEYGSGYPNDPVTKNWLSANVDQVFGFPQLVRFSWSTAEQILESKALTVEWEETEETSNEQKILKFFAKSPIKLSNVHTKKHQFFTERCLSNTTIL
;
A
#
# COMPACT_ATOMS: atom_id res chain seq x y z
N MET A 1 -27.58 5.13 -42.23
CA MET A 1 -26.25 5.70 -41.98
C MET A 1 -26.04 5.64 -40.48
N ASN A 2 -25.12 4.77 -40.07
CA ASN A 2 -25.04 4.20 -38.73
C ASN A 2 -24.19 5.06 -37.79
N GLU A 3 -24.77 5.46 -36.66
CA GLU A 3 -24.05 5.69 -35.40
C GLU A 3 -24.01 4.34 -34.65
N LYS A 4 -22.83 3.74 -34.56
CA LYS A 4 -22.46 2.65 -33.62
C LYS A 4 -20.99 2.34 -33.85
N ASN A 5 -20.09 2.93 -33.06
CA ASN A 5 -18.73 2.42 -32.78
C ASN A 5 -17.93 3.36 -31.87
N GLU A 6 -18.34 3.55 -30.62
CA GLU A 6 -17.46 4.17 -29.60
C GLU A 6 -17.45 3.44 -28.23
N ASN A 7 -18.17 2.32 -28.09
CA ASN A 7 -18.29 1.63 -26.79
C ASN A 7 -17.53 0.31 -26.66
N THR A 8 -16.73 -0.11 -27.64
CA THR A 8 -16.05 -1.42 -27.61
C THR A 8 -14.66 -1.36 -26.96
N ILE A 9 -13.99 -0.21 -26.95
CA ILE A 9 -12.57 -0.11 -26.54
C ILE A 9 -12.39 0.00 -25.00
N LYS A 10 -13.45 0.24 -24.22
CA LYS A 10 -13.37 0.36 -22.75
C LYS A 10 -13.66 -0.93 -21.98
N ASN A 11 -14.19 -1.97 -22.63
CA ASN A 11 -14.49 -3.24 -21.99
C ASN A 11 -13.36 -4.27 -22.10
N ASP A 12 -12.59 -4.27 -23.20
CA ASP A 12 -11.46 -5.20 -23.38
C ASP A 12 -10.39 -5.04 -22.29
N ASN A 13 -10.02 -3.80 -21.93
CA ASN A 13 -8.98 -3.59 -20.90
C ASN A 13 -9.38 -4.08 -19.49
N ARG A 14 -10.68 -4.14 -19.18
CA ARG A 14 -11.16 -4.64 -17.86
C ARG A 14 -11.29 -6.16 -17.82
N GLU A 15 -11.53 -6.78 -18.96
CA GLU A 15 -11.54 -8.24 -19.08
C GLU A 15 -10.11 -8.79 -19.15
N GLU A 16 -9.20 -8.12 -19.87
CA GLU A 16 -7.76 -8.45 -19.86
C GLU A 16 -7.12 -8.27 -18.48
N GLU A 17 -7.41 -7.20 -17.72
CA GLU A 17 -6.93 -7.05 -16.33
C GLU A 17 -7.50 -8.13 -15.40
N LYS A 18 -8.75 -8.57 -15.62
CA LYS A 18 -9.38 -9.65 -14.83
C LYS A 18 -8.83 -11.03 -15.17
N ASP A 19 -8.44 -11.28 -16.42
CA ASP A 19 -7.86 -12.55 -16.84
C ASP A 19 -6.37 -12.64 -16.51
N LEU A 20 -5.62 -11.53 -16.54
CA LEU A 20 -4.26 -11.42 -15.95
C LEU A 20 -4.25 -11.66 -14.44
N CYS A 21 -5.30 -11.24 -13.72
CA CYS A 21 -5.46 -11.54 -12.29
C CYS A 21 -5.81 -13.01 -12.01
N LYS A 22 -6.39 -13.75 -12.98
CA LYS A 22 -6.74 -15.18 -12.78
C LYS A 22 -5.57 -16.13 -13.00
N GLU A 23 -4.60 -15.81 -13.84
CA GLU A 23 -3.45 -16.69 -14.10
C GLU A 23 -2.45 -16.77 -12.93
N VAL A 24 -2.49 -15.83 -11.97
CA VAL A 24 -1.50 -15.74 -10.86
C VAL A 24 -1.94 -16.49 -9.59
N ILE A 25 -3.09 -17.17 -9.61
CA ILE A 25 -3.73 -17.72 -8.41
C ILE A 25 -3.00 -18.96 -7.83
N ASN A 26 -2.12 -19.65 -8.57
CA ASN A 26 -1.64 -20.99 -8.18
C ASN A 26 -0.11 -21.18 -8.21
N GLY A 27 0.65 -20.29 -7.56
CA GLY A 27 2.13 -20.34 -7.61
C GLY A 27 2.87 -20.73 -6.32
N ILE A 28 2.32 -20.46 -5.13
CA ILE A 28 3.09 -20.51 -3.87
C ILE A 28 2.66 -21.72 -3.05
N ALA A 29 3.49 -22.76 -3.07
CA ALA A 29 3.32 -23.98 -2.28
C ALA A 29 4.19 -23.98 -1.01
N CYS A 30 5.28 -23.21 -0.99
CA CYS A 30 6.11 -22.97 0.19
C CYS A 30 6.79 -21.60 0.14
N ARG A 31 7.56 -21.25 1.17
CA ARG A 31 8.28 -19.96 1.23
C ARG A 31 9.27 -19.76 0.08
N GLU A 32 9.88 -20.82 -0.44
CA GLU A 32 10.88 -20.71 -1.52
C GLU A 32 10.27 -20.11 -2.80
N ASP A 33 8.98 -20.39 -3.04
CA ASP A 33 8.25 -19.86 -4.19
C ASP A 33 8.01 -18.34 -4.08
N LEU A 34 8.03 -17.77 -2.86
CA LEU A 34 7.89 -16.31 -2.66
C LEU A 34 9.03 -15.54 -3.34
N TYR A 35 10.26 -16.05 -3.29
CA TYR A 35 11.39 -15.36 -3.91
C TYR A 35 11.18 -15.28 -5.43
N GLN A 36 10.86 -16.40 -6.06
CA GLN A 36 10.59 -16.45 -7.51
C GLN A 36 9.38 -15.59 -7.87
N PHE A 37 8.32 -15.62 -7.05
CA PHE A 37 7.16 -14.78 -7.22
C PHE A 37 7.56 -13.30 -7.27
N PHE A 38 8.33 -12.79 -6.30
CA PHE A 38 8.73 -11.38 -6.30
C PHE A 38 9.76 -11.05 -7.38
N GLU A 39 10.73 -11.93 -7.64
CA GLU A 39 11.79 -11.72 -8.61
C GLU A 39 11.27 -11.47 -10.04
N HIS A 40 10.19 -12.14 -10.44
CA HIS A 40 9.59 -12.01 -11.76
C HIS A 40 8.57 -10.85 -11.86
N ASN A 41 8.25 -10.20 -10.74
CA ASN A 41 7.22 -9.17 -10.68
C ASN A 41 7.80 -7.75 -10.63
N ASP A 42 7.00 -6.81 -11.13
CA ASP A 42 7.32 -5.38 -11.05
C ASP A 42 7.07 -4.85 -9.62
N HIS A 43 8.15 -4.49 -8.92
CA HIS A 43 8.13 -3.93 -7.58
C HIS A 43 7.62 -2.49 -7.48
N SER A 44 7.42 -1.79 -8.60
CA SER A 44 6.96 -0.40 -8.62
C SER A 44 5.45 -0.24 -8.44
N ILE A 45 4.69 -1.34 -8.52
CA ILE A 45 3.23 -1.37 -8.41
C ILE A 45 2.76 -2.38 -7.36
N ASN A 46 1.51 -2.21 -6.91
CA ASN A 46 0.95 -3.13 -5.92
C ASN A 46 0.80 -4.53 -6.52
N ARG A 47 0.97 -5.54 -5.68
CA ARG A 47 0.81 -6.93 -6.06
C ARG A 47 -0.02 -7.69 -5.05
N ILE A 48 -0.98 -8.45 -5.54
CA ILE A 48 -1.82 -9.30 -4.73
C ILE A 48 -1.52 -10.75 -5.08
N HIS A 49 -1.38 -11.59 -4.06
CA HIS A 49 -1.39 -13.03 -4.21
C HIS A 49 -2.49 -13.60 -3.33
N PHE A 50 -3.27 -14.54 -3.86
CA PHE A 50 -4.39 -15.15 -3.16
C PHE A 50 -4.31 -16.67 -3.32
N SER A 51 -4.25 -17.41 -2.20
CA SER A 51 -4.21 -18.88 -2.22
C SER A 51 -5.51 -19.48 -2.71
N GLU A 52 -5.46 -20.65 -3.33
CA GLU A 52 -6.67 -21.39 -3.69
C GLU A 52 -7.64 -21.55 -2.50
N VAL A 53 -8.92 -21.24 -2.72
CA VAL A 53 -9.95 -21.38 -1.68
C VAL A 53 -10.43 -22.82 -1.61
N SER A 54 -10.07 -23.51 -0.52
CA SER A 54 -10.51 -24.88 -0.27
C SER A 54 -12.03 -25.00 -0.11
N GLN A 55 -12.58 -26.16 -0.48
CA GLN A 55 -14.02 -26.39 -0.43
C GLN A 55 -14.59 -26.25 1.00
N ILE A 56 -13.84 -26.68 2.02
CA ILE A 56 -14.27 -26.54 3.42
C ILE A 56 -14.44 -25.09 3.84
N CYS A 57 -13.64 -24.17 3.31
CA CYS A 57 -13.74 -22.73 3.57
C CYS A 57 -14.94 -22.08 2.87
N LYS A 58 -15.45 -22.71 1.80
CA LYS A 58 -16.70 -22.32 1.13
C LYS A 58 -17.93 -22.84 1.89
N ASP A 59 -17.85 -24.06 2.39
CA ASP A 59 -18.99 -24.74 3.02
C ASP A 59 -19.21 -24.33 4.48
N LYS A 60 -18.13 -24.13 5.25
CA LYS A 60 -18.18 -23.88 6.69
C LYS A 60 -17.88 -22.43 7.04
N PRO A 61 -18.53 -21.87 8.08
CA PRO A 61 -18.21 -20.53 8.55
C PRO A 61 -16.75 -20.46 9.00
N CYS A 62 -16.05 -19.41 8.55
CA CYS A 62 -14.64 -19.17 8.77
C CYS A 62 -14.38 -17.95 9.66
N GLN A 63 -13.27 -17.99 10.40
CA GLN A 63 -12.64 -16.78 10.94
C GLN A 63 -11.58 -16.29 9.97
N LEU A 64 -11.41 -14.98 9.88
CA LEU A 64 -10.41 -14.32 9.05
C LEU A 64 -9.60 -13.36 9.94
N GLY A 65 -8.28 -13.42 9.83
CA GLY A 65 -7.33 -12.53 10.49
C GLY A 65 -6.72 -11.57 9.48
N VAL A 66 -6.45 -10.34 9.92
CA VAL A 66 -5.80 -9.31 9.12
C VAL A 66 -4.69 -8.66 9.93
N ASP A 67 -3.51 -8.56 9.34
CA ASP A 67 -2.36 -7.86 9.92
C ASP A 67 -1.45 -7.29 8.82
N GLU A 68 -0.48 -6.46 9.18
CA GLU A 68 0.49 -5.88 8.27
C GLU A 68 1.94 -6.07 8.70
N ALA A 69 2.85 -5.92 7.74
CA ALA A 69 4.29 -5.83 7.95
C ALA A 69 4.88 -4.66 7.16
N GLY A 70 5.93 -4.03 7.72
CA GLY A 70 6.65 -2.98 7.01
C GLY A 70 5.95 -1.62 7.00
N ARG A 71 5.10 -1.30 7.99
CA ARG A 71 4.48 0.02 8.09
C ARG A 71 5.49 1.16 8.36
N GLY A 72 6.44 0.95 9.26
CA GLY A 72 7.39 1.99 9.72
C GLY A 72 8.65 2.26 8.87
N PRO A 73 9.25 1.28 8.18
CA PRO A 73 10.44 1.47 7.35
C PRO A 73 10.32 2.59 6.32
N VAL A 74 11.43 3.29 6.09
CA VAL A 74 11.61 4.24 4.96
C VAL A 74 11.97 3.50 3.68
N LEU A 75 12.45 2.25 3.77
CA LEU A 75 12.78 1.40 2.63
C LEU A 75 11.78 0.23 2.48
N GLY A 76 11.54 -0.16 1.22
CA GLY A 76 10.84 -1.38 0.87
C GLY A 76 9.31 -1.30 0.98
N PRO A 77 8.59 -2.35 0.58
CA PRO A 77 7.14 -2.34 0.52
C PRO A 77 6.48 -2.46 1.90
N MET A 78 5.19 -2.10 1.97
CA MET A 78 4.31 -2.44 3.08
C MET A 78 3.43 -3.61 2.64
N VAL A 79 3.35 -4.67 3.44
CA VAL A 79 2.59 -5.88 3.08
C VAL A 79 1.42 -6.04 4.03
N TYR A 80 0.21 -6.12 3.49
CA TYR A 80 -0.96 -6.61 4.22
C TYR A 80 -1.09 -8.11 3.99
N GLY A 81 -1.40 -8.85 5.04
CA GLY A 81 -1.71 -10.27 4.98
C GLY A 81 -3.08 -10.55 5.55
N ILE A 82 -3.77 -11.51 4.95
CA ILE A 82 -4.94 -12.16 5.54
C ILE A 82 -4.72 -13.66 5.63
N SER A 83 -5.33 -14.28 6.63
CA SER A 83 -5.46 -15.73 6.71
C SER A 83 -6.86 -16.08 7.16
N TYR A 84 -7.41 -17.19 6.68
CA TYR A 84 -8.73 -17.66 7.05
C TYR A 84 -8.74 -19.18 7.25
N VAL A 85 -9.56 -19.63 8.20
CA VAL A 85 -9.73 -21.05 8.56
C VAL A 85 -11.17 -21.29 9.05
N PRO A 86 -11.77 -22.47 8.84
CA PRO A 86 -13.06 -22.80 9.41
C PRO A 86 -13.08 -22.64 10.93
N LEU A 87 -14.19 -22.13 11.48
CA LEU A 87 -14.38 -21.97 12.92
C LEU A 87 -14.27 -23.30 13.68
N SER A 88 -14.47 -24.43 13.00
CA SER A 88 -14.28 -25.78 13.57
C SER A 88 -12.81 -26.21 13.71
N GLN A 89 -11.87 -25.49 13.08
CA GLN A 89 -10.45 -25.83 13.01
C GLN A 89 -9.56 -24.74 13.63
N LYS A 90 -10.08 -23.92 14.55
CA LYS A 90 -9.27 -22.86 15.22
C LYS A 90 -8.03 -23.41 15.92
N GLN A 91 -8.13 -24.64 16.44
CA GLN A 91 -7.06 -25.30 17.19
C GLN A 91 -5.85 -25.61 16.32
N LEU A 92 -6.04 -25.84 15.02
CA LEU A 92 -4.95 -26.08 14.06
C LEU A 92 -3.92 -24.94 14.09
N LEU A 93 -4.37 -23.68 14.16
CA LEU A 93 -3.46 -22.53 14.22
C LEU A 93 -2.61 -22.51 15.51
N VAL A 94 -3.15 -23.01 16.62
CA VAL A 94 -2.42 -23.11 17.88
C VAL A 94 -1.37 -24.22 17.79
N GLU A 95 -1.73 -25.36 17.20
CA GLU A 95 -0.82 -26.49 16.96
C GLU A 95 0.33 -26.14 16.02
N LEU A 96 0.08 -25.29 15.02
CA LEU A 96 1.11 -24.72 14.16
C LEU A 96 2.02 -23.72 14.86
N GLY A 97 1.70 -23.29 16.08
CA GLY A 97 2.52 -22.35 16.85
C GLY A 97 2.20 -20.87 16.61
N CYS A 98 1.08 -20.54 15.96
CA CYS A 98 0.65 -19.15 15.77
C CYS A 98 0.27 -18.46 17.08
N ALA A 99 0.04 -19.19 18.18
CA ALA A 99 -0.33 -18.60 19.47
C ALA A 99 0.86 -18.02 20.27
N ASP A 100 2.09 -18.49 20.05
CA ASP A 100 3.29 -18.10 20.81
C ASP A 100 3.97 -16.84 20.24
N SER A 101 3.18 -15.78 20.06
CA SER A 101 3.57 -14.50 19.45
C SER A 101 4.67 -13.70 20.17
N LYS A 102 5.21 -14.18 21.29
CA LYS A 102 6.36 -13.54 21.95
C LYS A 102 7.62 -13.76 21.10
N SER A 103 7.85 -12.79 20.21
CA SER A 103 8.97 -12.66 19.28
C SER A 103 9.36 -13.98 18.59
N LEU A 104 8.51 -14.47 17.68
CA LEU A 104 8.91 -15.51 16.75
C LEU A 104 10.14 -15.04 15.95
N THR A 105 11.19 -15.85 15.95
CA THR A 105 12.37 -15.63 15.12
C THR A 105 12.00 -15.73 13.64
N GLU A 106 12.79 -15.12 12.75
CA GLU A 106 12.58 -15.21 11.30
C GLU A 106 12.45 -16.66 10.83
N LYS A 107 13.41 -17.51 11.21
CA LYS A 107 13.37 -18.96 10.94
C LYS A 107 12.07 -19.61 11.40
N LYS A 108 11.55 -19.24 12.58
CA LYS A 108 10.31 -19.83 13.07
C LYS A 108 9.09 -19.36 12.28
N ARG A 109 9.06 -18.10 11.84
CA ARG A 109 8.01 -17.60 10.94
C ARG A 109 8.04 -18.34 9.60
N ASP A 110 9.22 -18.60 9.06
CA ASP A 110 9.42 -19.34 7.81
C ASP A 110 8.92 -20.80 7.91
N GLU A 111 9.18 -21.47 9.04
CA GLU A 111 8.64 -22.82 9.31
C GLU A 111 7.11 -22.80 9.37
N ILE A 112 6.52 -21.84 10.10
CA ILE A 112 5.06 -21.74 10.25
C ILE A 112 4.39 -21.38 8.93
N PHE A 113 4.99 -20.51 8.12
CA PHE A 113 4.47 -20.16 6.80
C PHE A 113 4.41 -21.38 5.88
N ASP A 114 5.47 -22.19 5.85
CA ASP A 114 5.45 -23.46 5.11
C ASP A 114 4.34 -24.39 5.60
N ASP A 115 4.15 -24.48 6.92
CA ASP A 115 3.10 -25.32 7.48
C ASP A 115 1.70 -24.79 7.15
N ILE A 116 1.49 -23.47 7.11
CA ILE A 116 0.26 -22.85 6.58
C ILE A 116 0.02 -23.30 5.14
N CYS A 117 1.05 -23.24 4.28
CA CYS A 117 0.93 -23.63 2.88
C CYS A 117 0.68 -25.14 2.71
N LYS A 118 1.28 -25.99 3.54
CA LYS A 118 1.02 -27.45 3.55
C LYS A 118 -0.43 -27.78 3.93
N HIS A 119 -1.05 -26.98 4.80
CA HIS A 119 -2.44 -27.15 5.23
C HIS A 119 -3.44 -26.40 4.34
N LYS A 120 -3.14 -26.20 3.04
CA LYS A 120 -4.00 -25.50 2.07
C LYS A 120 -5.43 -26.02 1.98
N ASP A 121 -5.68 -27.29 2.31
CA ASP A 121 -7.04 -27.85 2.33
C ASP A 121 -7.91 -27.27 3.45
N SER A 122 -7.29 -26.62 4.44
CA SER A 122 -7.92 -26.11 5.66
C SER A 122 -7.69 -24.61 5.88
N ILE A 123 -6.48 -24.13 5.60
CA ILE A 123 -6.07 -22.75 5.82
C ILE A 123 -5.85 -22.10 4.46
N GLY A 124 -6.51 -20.97 4.24
CA GLY A 124 -6.18 -20.10 3.12
C GLY A 124 -5.57 -18.79 3.60
N TRP A 125 -4.89 -18.10 2.69
CA TRP A 125 -4.21 -16.84 2.95
C TRP A 125 -4.11 -16.01 1.69
N ALA A 126 -3.91 -14.71 1.87
CA ALA A 126 -3.62 -13.79 0.77
C ALA A 126 -2.75 -12.65 1.28
N ILE A 127 -2.06 -12.00 0.37
CA ILE A 127 -1.24 -10.81 0.66
C ILE A 127 -1.49 -9.73 -0.37
N GLU A 128 -1.38 -8.48 0.05
CA GLU A 128 -1.17 -7.32 -0.82
C GLU A 128 0.16 -6.67 -0.46
N VAL A 129 1.08 -6.67 -1.42
CA VAL A 129 2.35 -5.96 -1.35
C VAL A 129 2.16 -4.58 -1.97
N ILE A 130 2.21 -3.55 -1.13
CA ILE A 130 2.06 -2.15 -1.52
C ILE A 130 3.44 -1.55 -1.75
N SER A 131 3.70 -1.12 -2.99
CA SER A 131 5.03 -0.63 -3.37
C SER A 131 5.39 0.70 -2.71
N PRO A 132 6.69 0.95 -2.42
CA PRO A 132 7.15 2.25 -1.91
C PRO A 132 6.70 3.41 -2.81
N ASN A 133 6.74 3.18 -4.13
CA ASN A 133 6.31 4.13 -5.14
C ASN A 133 4.81 4.45 -5.03
N VAL A 134 3.93 3.44 -4.88
CA VAL A 134 2.49 3.67 -4.69
C VAL A 134 2.23 4.40 -3.37
N ILE A 135 2.96 4.08 -2.29
CA ILE A 135 2.83 4.79 -1.01
C ILE A 135 3.20 6.26 -1.18
N ALA A 136 4.38 6.55 -1.76
CA ALA A 136 4.85 7.92 -1.97
C ALA A 136 3.88 8.71 -2.85
N ASN A 137 3.49 8.17 -4.01
CA ASN A 137 2.57 8.83 -4.93
C ASN A 137 1.19 9.07 -4.31
N SER A 138 0.70 8.14 -3.49
CA SER A 138 -0.58 8.30 -2.79
C SER A 138 -0.54 9.42 -1.75
N MET A 139 0.59 9.60 -1.07
CA MET A 139 0.76 10.62 -0.04
C MET A 139 1.06 12.01 -0.63
N TYR A 140 1.70 12.09 -1.80
CA TYR A 140 2.06 13.35 -2.45
C TYR A 140 1.14 13.82 -3.58
N ARG A 141 0.25 12.96 -4.11
CA ARG A 141 -0.72 13.40 -5.12
C ARG A 141 -1.59 14.55 -4.60
N ARG A 142 -2.16 15.34 -5.53
CA ARG A 142 -2.99 16.52 -5.24
C ARG A 142 -4.10 16.25 -4.22
N THR A 143 -4.83 15.13 -4.37
CA THR A 143 -5.80 14.66 -3.39
C THR A 143 -5.14 13.65 -2.44
N LYS A 144 -4.41 14.14 -1.44
CA LYS A 144 -3.59 13.33 -0.54
C LYS A 144 -4.37 12.17 0.09
N ILE A 145 -3.79 10.97 0.03
CA ILE A 145 -4.25 9.80 0.78
C ILE A 145 -3.21 9.53 1.87
N SER A 146 -3.64 9.58 3.14
CA SER A 146 -2.76 9.26 4.26
C SER A 146 -2.40 7.76 4.30
N LEU A 147 -1.27 7.42 4.92
CA LEU A 147 -0.89 6.02 5.12
C LEU A 147 -1.96 5.19 5.87
N ASN A 148 -2.72 5.81 6.78
CA ASN A 148 -3.86 5.16 7.44
C ASN A 148 -4.94 4.78 6.43
N GLU A 149 -5.23 5.65 5.48
CA GLU A 149 -6.24 5.42 4.46
C GLU A 149 -5.79 4.33 3.47
N ILE A 150 -4.52 4.34 3.04
CA ILE A 150 -3.93 3.27 2.22
C ILE A 150 -4.06 1.92 2.94
N SER A 151 -3.65 1.86 4.21
CA SER A 151 -3.78 0.68 5.07
C SER A 151 -5.22 0.15 5.12
N MET A 152 -6.19 1.04 5.36
CA MET A 152 -7.59 0.66 5.47
C MET A 152 -8.18 0.16 4.15
N ILE A 153 -7.81 0.79 3.02
CA ILE A 153 -8.23 0.35 1.69
C ILE A 153 -7.70 -1.05 1.40
N SER A 154 -6.42 -1.29 1.64
CA SER A 154 -5.78 -2.59 1.39
C SER A 154 -6.42 -3.72 2.19
N ALA A 155 -6.54 -3.55 3.51
CA ALA A 155 -7.22 -4.52 4.37
C ALA A 155 -8.68 -4.78 3.93
N THR A 156 -9.41 -3.73 3.55
CA THR A 156 -10.80 -3.87 3.08
C THR A 156 -10.88 -4.64 1.77
N ASN A 157 -9.97 -4.38 0.84
CA ASN A 157 -9.93 -5.04 -0.46
C ASN A 157 -9.60 -6.53 -0.31
N LEU A 158 -8.58 -6.89 0.48
CA LEU A 158 -8.27 -8.30 0.75
C LEU A 158 -9.45 -9.06 1.39
N ILE A 159 -10.13 -8.45 2.36
CA ILE A 159 -11.34 -9.06 2.95
C ILE A 159 -12.43 -9.27 1.88
N ARG A 160 -12.65 -8.25 1.03
CA ARG A 160 -13.66 -8.32 -0.03
C ARG A 160 -13.32 -9.41 -1.04
N GLU A 161 -12.07 -9.47 -1.48
CA GLU A 161 -11.60 -10.50 -2.42
C GLU A 161 -11.76 -11.90 -1.84
N ALA A 162 -11.51 -12.11 -0.54
CA ALA A 162 -11.78 -13.40 0.09
C ALA A 162 -13.26 -13.81 0.06
N ILE A 163 -14.16 -12.85 0.32
CA ILE A 163 -15.60 -13.08 0.24
C ILE A 163 -16.02 -13.37 -1.21
N GLU A 164 -15.51 -12.60 -2.17
CA GLU A 164 -15.80 -12.76 -3.61
C GLU A 164 -15.25 -14.08 -4.17
N ALA A 165 -14.12 -14.56 -3.65
CA ALA A 165 -13.56 -15.88 -3.94
C ALA A 165 -14.36 -17.04 -3.32
N GLY A 166 -15.39 -16.74 -2.53
CA GLY A 166 -16.34 -17.70 -1.98
C GLY A 166 -16.05 -18.16 -0.56
N VAL A 167 -15.13 -17.53 0.16
CA VAL A 167 -14.89 -17.84 1.58
C VAL A 167 -16.13 -17.47 2.39
N ASN A 168 -16.65 -18.41 3.17
CA ASN A 168 -17.79 -18.19 4.06
C ASN A 168 -17.34 -17.50 5.36
N VAL A 169 -17.00 -16.20 5.27
CA VAL A 169 -16.47 -15.42 6.39
C VAL A 169 -17.57 -15.08 7.40
N ALA A 170 -17.40 -15.53 8.64
CA ALA A 170 -18.32 -15.29 9.75
C ALA A 170 -17.74 -14.35 10.82
N GLU A 171 -16.43 -14.43 11.08
CA GLU A 171 -15.72 -13.60 12.05
C GLU A 171 -14.47 -12.96 11.41
N ILE A 172 -14.24 -11.67 11.63
CA ILE A 172 -13.03 -10.96 11.21
C ILE A 172 -12.33 -10.37 12.44
N TYR A 173 -11.02 -10.60 12.51
CA TYR A 173 -10.12 -10.07 13.53
C TYR A 173 -9.01 -9.26 12.87
N VAL A 174 -8.78 -8.03 13.34
CA VAL A 174 -7.82 -7.10 12.72
C VAL A 174 -6.90 -6.52 13.77
N ASP A 175 -5.59 -6.56 13.51
CA ASP A 175 -4.63 -5.77 14.29
C ASP A 175 -4.63 -4.30 13.87
N THR A 176 -4.42 -3.40 14.82
CA THR A 176 -4.27 -1.99 14.50
C THR A 176 -3.29 -1.27 15.43
N VAL A 177 -2.53 -0.35 14.85
CA VAL A 177 -1.75 0.65 15.58
C VAL A 177 -2.61 1.83 16.07
N GLY A 178 -3.77 2.05 15.45
CA GLY A 178 -4.60 3.24 15.62
C GLY A 178 -5.68 3.11 16.70
N LYS A 179 -6.75 3.90 16.56
CA LYS A 179 -7.96 3.79 17.41
C LYS A 179 -8.85 2.66 16.88
N PRO A 180 -8.98 1.53 17.60
CA PRO A 180 -9.74 0.38 17.11
C PRO A 180 -11.20 0.71 16.81
N GLU A 181 -11.82 1.63 17.57
CA GLU A 181 -13.24 1.94 17.49
C GLU A 181 -13.62 2.56 16.13
N SER A 182 -12.80 3.50 15.65
CA SER A 182 -13.03 4.17 14.37
C SER A 182 -12.86 3.18 13.20
N TYR A 183 -11.82 2.35 13.27
CA TYR A 183 -11.58 1.34 12.24
C TYR A 183 -12.69 0.28 12.22
N GLN A 184 -13.07 -0.24 13.40
CA GLN A 184 -14.15 -1.21 13.52
C GLN A 184 -15.49 -0.66 13.01
N THR A 185 -15.81 0.59 13.32
CA THR A 185 -17.05 1.24 12.83
C THR A 185 -17.07 1.29 11.30
N ARG A 186 -15.95 1.66 10.69
CA ARG A 186 -15.83 1.73 9.24
C ARG A 186 -15.92 0.34 8.58
N LEU A 187 -15.23 -0.66 9.11
CA LEU A 187 -15.33 -2.03 8.61
C LEU A 187 -16.76 -2.59 8.76
N LYS A 188 -17.44 -2.33 9.88
CA LYS A 188 -18.84 -2.73 10.08
C LYS A 188 -19.81 -2.05 9.12
N SER A 189 -19.52 -0.82 8.70
CA SER A 189 -20.30 -0.13 7.66
C SER A 189 -20.19 -0.84 6.31
N ILE A 190 -19.02 -1.40 6.00
CA ILE A 190 -18.74 -2.09 4.73
C ILE A 190 -19.23 -3.55 4.77
N PHE A 191 -19.07 -4.24 5.90
CA PHE A 191 -19.41 -5.65 6.10
C PHE A 191 -20.38 -5.84 7.27
N PRO A 192 -21.64 -5.37 7.15
CA PRO A 192 -22.58 -5.29 8.28
C PRO A 192 -23.05 -6.64 8.83
N SER A 193 -23.00 -7.70 8.03
CA SER A 193 -23.42 -9.05 8.40
C SER A 193 -22.35 -9.88 9.11
N ILE A 194 -21.10 -9.40 9.15
CA ILE A 194 -19.95 -10.15 9.67
C ILE A 194 -19.60 -9.64 11.07
N LYS A 195 -19.22 -10.56 11.97
CA LYS A 195 -18.75 -10.18 13.31
C LYS A 195 -17.30 -9.69 13.22
N ILE A 196 -17.11 -8.38 13.38
CA ILE A 196 -15.79 -7.74 13.26
C ILE A 196 -15.29 -7.30 14.63
N THR A 197 -14.05 -7.68 14.95
CA THR A 197 -13.29 -7.25 16.12
C THR A 197 -11.98 -6.62 15.67
N VAL A 198 -11.76 -5.36 16.02
CA VAL A 198 -10.47 -4.68 15.83
C VAL A 198 -9.83 -4.48 17.20
N ALA A 199 -8.57 -4.86 17.35
CA ALA A 199 -7.85 -4.72 18.62
C ALA A 199 -6.39 -4.35 18.37
N LYS A 200 -5.74 -3.81 19.39
CA LYS A 200 -4.28 -3.61 19.38
C LYS A 200 -3.60 -4.88 19.83
N LYS A 201 -2.47 -5.25 19.22
CA LYS A 201 -1.75 -6.49 19.51
C LYS A 201 -2.67 -7.70 19.36
N ALA A 202 -3.50 -7.67 18.33
CA ALA A 202 -4.46 -8.73 18.03
C ALA A 202 -3.74 -10.01 17.60
N ASP A 203 -2.57 -9.88 16.97
CA ASP A 203 -1.63 -10.97 16.68
C ASP A 203 -1.25 -11.76 17.95
N ALA A 204 -1.10 -11.06 19.08
CA ALA A 204 -0.78 -11.71 20.35
C ALA A 204 -1.96 -12.40 21.04
N THR A 205 -3.19 -12.11 20.61
CA THR A 205 -4.41 -12.59 21.26
C THR A 205 -5.15 -13.63 20.41
N TYR A 206 -5.14 -13.45 19.09
CA TYR A 206 -5.91 -14.23 18.14
C TYR A 206 -4.95 -14.98 17.19
N PRO A 207 -4.87 -16.32 17.27
CA PRO A 207 -3.98 -17.11 16.43
C PRO A 207 -4.17 -16.88 14.92
N ILE A 208 -5.38 -16.53 14.48
CA ILE A 208 -5.66 -16.21 13.07
C ILE A 208 -5.01 -14.89 12.63
N VAL A 209 -4.95 -13.90 13.52
CA VAL A 209 -4.24 -12.64 13.24
C VAL A 209 -2.74 -12.89 13.23
N SER A 210 -2.24 -13.73 14.13
CA SER A 210 -0.83 -14.15 14.10
C SER A 210 -0.46 -14.87 12.79
N ALA A 211 -1.32 -15.75 12.28
CA ALA A 211 -1.11 -16.39 10.97
C ALA A 211 -1.05 -15.36 9.82
N ALA A 212 -1.96 -14.38 9.81
CA ALA A 212 -1.93 -13.28 8.86
C ALA A 212 -0.64 -12.43 8.99
N SER A 213 -0.20 -12.19 10.22
CA SER A 213 1.06 -11.50 10.55
C SER A 213 2.27 -12.22 10.00
N ILE A 214 2.31 -13.55 10.12
CA ILE A 214 3.38 -14.38 9.58
C ILE A 214 3.39 -14.29 8.05
N CYS A 215 2.23 -14.43 7.40
CA CYS A 215 2.11 -14.28 5.95
C CYS A 215 2.64 -12.90 5.48
N ALA A 216 2.27 -11.82 6.17
CA ALA A 216 2.75 -10.48 5.85
C ALA A 216 4.27 -10.31 6.05
N LYS A 217 4.81 -10.77 7.18
CA LYS A 217 6.23 -10.63 7.53
C LYS A 217 7.13 -11.43 6.59
N VAL A 218 6.83 -12.71 6.40
CA VAL A 218 7.62 -13.59 5.52
C VAL A 218 7.59 -13.05 4.09
N SER A 219 6.41 -12.67 3.59
CA SER A 219 6.28 -12.11 2.23
C SER A 219 7.04 -10.79 2.08
N ARG A 220 7.01 -9.90 3.07
CA ARG A 220 7.82 -8.67 3.05
C ARG A 220 9.31 -8.98 3.00
N ASP A 221 9.78 -9.89 3.84
CA ASP A 221 11.20 -10.23 3.94
C ASP A 221 11.69 -10.88 2.63
N HIS A 222 10.85 -11.66 1.93
CA HIS A 222 11.13 -12.16 0.58
C HIS A 222 11.07 -11.06 -0.50
N ALA A 223 10.09 -10.16 -0.46
CA ALA A 223 9.98 -9.05 -1.43
C ALA A 223 11.18 -8.10 -1.37
N ILE A 224 11.72 -7.87 -0.17
CA ILE A 224 12.94 -7.08 0.02
C ILE A 224 14.17 -7.85 -0.50
N ARG A 225 14.29 -9.15 -0.22
CA ARG A 225 15.41 -9.97 -0.73
C ARG A 225 15.42 -10.13 -2.25
N ALA A 226 14.23 -10.19 -2.85
CA ALA A 226 14.07 -10.29 -4.30
C ALA A 226 14.08 -8.92 -5.00
N TRP A 227 14.27 -7.82 -4.26
CA TRP A 227 14.18 -6.48 -4.81
C TRP A 227 15.20 -6.28 -5.94
N ARG A 228 14.70 -5.78 -7.08
CA ARG A 228 15.51 -5.42 -8.24
C ARG A 228 15.41 -3.92 -8.45
N PHE A 229 16.56 -3.25 -8.38
CA PHE A 229 16.65 -1.84 -8.69
C PHE A 229 16.43 -1.63 -10.19
N ARG A 230 15.59 -0.65 -10.54
CA ARG A 230 15.33 -0.29 -11.94
C ARG A 230 16.30 0.76 -12.45
N GLU A 231 16.87 1.49 -11.50
CA GLU A 231 17.69 2.68 -11.73
C GLU A 231 19.12 2.30 -12.10
N ASP A 232 19.73 1.34 -11.39
CA ASP A 232 21.10 0.88 -11.60
C ASP A 232 21.35 -0.47 -10.91
N ASP A 233 22.05 -1.39 -11.58
CA ASP A 233 22.51 -2.68 -11.05
C ASP A 233 23.66 -2.53 -10.02
N GLY A 234 24.32 -1.36 -9.99
CA GLY A 234 25.42 -1.05 -9.07
C GLY A 234 25.01 -0.60 -7.67
N ILE A 235 23.70 -0.47 -7.39
CA ILE A 235 23.22 -0.03 -6.08
C ILE A 235 23.47 -1.10 -5.01
N GLU A 236 24.10 -0.71 -3.91
CA GLU A 236 24.39 -1.62 -2.79
C GLU A 236 23.09 -2.23 -2.22
N THR A 237 23.07 -3.56 -2.09
CA THR A 237 21.91 -4.29 -1.55
C THR A 237 21.93 -4.41 -0.03
N GLU A 238 22.98 -3.93 0.63
CA GLU A 238 23.09 -3.90 2.09
C GLU A 238 22.65 -2.53 2.66
N TYR A 239 21.34 -2.33 2.74
CA TYR A 239 20.73 -1.08 3.22
C TYR A 239 20.26 -1.14 4.69
N GLY A 240 20.70 -2.14 5.44
CA GLY A 240 20.33 -2.32 6.86
C GLY A 240 18.87 -2.76 7.05
N SER A 241 18.28 -2.37 8.17
CA SER A 241 16.91 -2.75 8.56
C SER A 241 15.81 -2.05 7.74
N GLY A 242 16.14 -0.96 7.04
CA GLY A 242 15.20 -0.09 6.35
C GLY A 242 14.44 0.87 7.26
N TYR A 243 14.68 0.86 8.58
CA TYR A 243 14.04 1.78 9.51
C TYR A 243 14.76 3.13 9.58
N PRO A 244 14.03 4.25 9.72
CA PRO A 244 14.62 5.58 9.72
C PRO A 244 15.59 5.85 10.89
N ASN A 245 15.57 5.03 11.95
CA ASN A 245 16.47 5.17 13.10
C ASN A 245 17.74 4.33 13.01
N ASP A 246 17.84 3.44 12.02
CA ASP A 246 18.99 2.57 11.85
C ASP A 246 20.15 3.33 11.17
N PRO A 247 21.34 3.39 11.80
CA PRO A 247 22.51 4.05 11.21
C PRO A 247 22.90 3.52 9.83
N VAL A 248 22.79 2.21 9.59
CA VAL A 248 23.14 1.61 8.30
C VAL A 248 22.18 2.11 7.22
N THR A 249 20.88 2.12 7.51
CA THR A 249 19.84 2.66 6.63
C THR A 249 20.07 4.13 6.30
N LYS A 250 20.40 4.97 7.30
CA LYS A 250 20.67 6.40 7.09
C LYS A 250 21.89 6.65 6.21
N ASN A 251 22.95 5.88 6.41
CA ASN A 251 24.18 5.98 5.63
C ASN A 251 23.91 5.57 4.19
N TRP A 252 23.19 4.46 3.98
CA TRP A 252 22.79 4.00 2.65
C TRP A 252 21.95 5.05 1.91
N LEU A 253 20.92 5.61 2.56
CA LEU A 253 20.14 6.71 1.99
C LEU A 253 21.05 7.87 1.60
N SER A 254 21.91 8.31 2.51
CA SER A 254 22.84 9.42 2.26
C SER A 254 23.80 9.17 1.10
N ALA A 255 24.15 7.92 0.81
CA ALA A 255 25.03 7.53 -0.29
C ALA A 255 24.30 7.40 -1.65
N ASN A 256 23.00 7.09 -1.63
CA ASN A 256 22.21 6.79 -2.82
C ASN A 256 21.21 7.92 -3.17
N VAL A 257 21.69 9.16 -3.17
CA VAL A 257 20.93 10.34 -3.61
C VAL A 257 21.49 10.88 -4.92
N ASP A 258 20.72 10.80 -5.98
CA ASP A 258 20.93 11.56 -7.20
C ASP A 258 20.47 13.02 -7.02
N GLN A 259 21.21 13.97 -7.58
CA GLN A 259 20.92 15.40 -7.39
C GLN A 259 19.64 15.85 -8.08
N VAL A 260 19.20 15.18 -9.14
CA VAL A 260 18.02 15.54 -9.93
C VAL A 260 16.85 14.62 -9.58
N PHE A 261 17.08 13.30 -9.57
CA PHE A 261 16.04 12.28 -9.41
C PHE A 261 15.81 11.88 -7.94
N GLY A 262 16.72 12.24 -7.03
CA GLY A 262 16.62 11.86 -5.63
C GLY A 262 16.98 10.39 -5.43
N PHE A 263 16.03 9.59 -4.96
CA PHE A 263 16.29 8.20 -4.55
C PHE A 263 15.82 7.15 -5.57
N PRO A 264 16.35 5.92 -5.51
CA PRO A 264 15.73 4.78 -6.18
C PRO A 264 14.35 4.46 -5.59
N GLN A 265 13.50 3.80 -6.37
CA GLN A 265 12.11 3.46 -6.01
C GLN A 265 11.94 2.54 -4.79
N LEU A 266 13.03 1.97 -4.25
CA LEU A 266 13.00 1.30 -2.96
C LEU A 266 12.63 2.25 -1.81
N VAL A 267 13.01 3.52 -1.94
CA VAL A 267 12.82 4.55 -0.92
C VAL A 267 11.40 5.09 -0.98
N ARG A 268 10.77 5.17 0.19
CA ARG A 268 9.49 5.85 0.36
C ARG A 268 9.74 7.34 0.53
N PHE A 269 9.63 8.09 -0.56
CA PHE A 269 9.87 9.53 -0.56
C PHE A 269 9.04 10.28 0.50
N SER A 270 7.83 9.80 0.79
CA SER A 270 6.90 10.40 1.77
C SER A 270 7.29 10.27 3.23
N TRP A 271 8.48 9.77 3.54
CA TRP A 271 9.01 9.72 4.90
C TRP A 271 9.87 10.95 5.16
N SER A 272 9.67 11.57 6.32
CA SER A 272 10.41 12.78 6.71
C SER A 272 11.94 12.60 6.68
N THR A 273 12.45 11.40 6.95
CA THR A 273 13.89 11.11 6.83
C THR A 273 14.38 11.19 5.37
N ALA A 274 13.58 10.75 4.40
CA ALA A 274 13.90 10.89 2.99
C ALA A 274 13.80 12.36 2.55
N GLU A 275 12.73 13.07 2.95
CA GLU A 275 12.54 14.50 2.67
C GLU A 275 13.74 15.34 3.14
N GLN A 276 14.16 15.18 4.40
CA GLN A 276 15.29 15.92 4.97
C GLN A 276 16.62 15.66 4.23
N ILE A 277 16.82 14.44 3.73
CA ILE A 277 18.02 14.11 2.96
C ILE A 277 17.94 14.77 1.57
N LEU A 278 16.79 14.77 0.91
CA LEU A 278 16.60 15.47 -0.37
C LEU A 278 16.82 16.97 -0.23
N GLU A 279 16.26 17.61 0.80
CA GLU A 279 16.45 19.04 1.07
C GLU A 279 17.93 19.43 1.25
N SER A 280 18.74 18.51 1.76
CA SER A 280 20.16 18.77 2.01
C SER A 280 21.10 18.40 0.86
N LYS A 281 20.71 17.48 -0.02
CA LYS A 281 21.61 16.88 -1.04
C LYS A 281 21.13 17.00 -2.48
N ALA A 282 19.84 17.15 -2.72
CA ALA A 282 19.26 17.26 -4.05
C ALA A 282 19.02 18.72 -4.45
N LEU A 283 18.82 18.95 -5.74
CA LEU A 283 18.42 20.24 -6.26
C LEU A 283 16.97 20.57 -5.86
N THR A 284 16.70 21.85 -5.64
CA THR A 284 15.35 22.31 -5.31
C THR A 284 14.42 22.16 -6.50
N VAL A 285 13.25 21.55 -6.28
CA VAL A 285 12.17 21.40 -7.26
C VAL A 285 10.95 22.16 -6.77
N GLU A 286 10.41 23.04 -7.60
CA GLU A 286 9.15 23.74 -7.35
C GLU A 286 8.00 23.03 -8.07
N TRP A 287 6.95 22.71 -7.33
CA TRP A 287 5.71 22.12 -7.86
C TRP A 287 4.61 23.17 -7.89
N GLU A 288 3.69 23.05 -8.84
CA GLU A 288 2.47 23.88 -8.86
C GLU A 288 1.74 23.75 -7.52
N GLU A 289 1.45 24.88 -6.87
CA GLU A 289 0.67 24.90 -5.64
C GLU A 289 -0.69 24.24 -5.87
N THR A 290 -1.00 23.21 -5.09
CA THR A 290 -2.38 22.74 -4.99
C THR A 290 -3.20 23.83 -4.34
N GLU A 291 -4.27 24.28 -5.00
CA GLU A 291 -5.27 25.16 -4.38
C GLU A 291 -5.66 24.56 -3.01
N GLU A 292 -5.16 25.15 -1.92
CA GLU A 292 -5.59 24.73 -0.60
C GLU A 292 -7.09 25.00 -0.50
N THR A 293 -7.89 23.95 -0.31
CA THR A 293 -9.30 24.09 0.12
C THR A 293 -9.37 24.53 1.58
N SER A 294 -8.66 25.61 1.93
CA SER A 294 -8.76 26.32 3.18
C SER A 294 -8.82 27.81 2.89
N ASN A 295 -9.96 28.23 2.34
CA ASN A 295 -10.48 29.56 2.60
C ASN A 295 -12.00 29.50 2.46
N GLU A 296 -12.70 29.34 3.59
CA GLU A 296 -13.99 29.99 3.73
C GLU A 296 -13.75 31.49 3.49
N GLN A 297 -13.85 31.92 2.24
CA GLN A 297 -13.78 33.33 1.89
C GLN A 297 -15.04 33.99 2.47
N LYS A 298 -14.91 34.49 3.71
CA LYS A 298 -15.93 35.30 4.36
C LYS A 298 -16.32 36.42 3.40
N ILE A 299 -17.62 36.47 3.08
CA ILE A 299 -18.31 37.41 2.18
C ILE A 299 -18.09 38.90 2.55
N LEU A 300 -17.43 39.17 3.68
CA LEU A 300 -17.08 40.49 4.22
C LEU A 300 -16.01 41.25 3.43
N LYS A 301 -15.35 40.62 2.44
CA LYS A 301 -14.43 41.34 1.52
C LYS A 301 -15.13 42.08 0.38
N PHE A 302 -16.44 41.87 0.16
CA PHE A 302 -17.16 42.43 -0.98
C PHE A 302 -17.69 43.86 -0.80
N PHE A 303 -17.57 44.47 0.39
CA PHE A 303 -18.11 45.82 0.63
C PHE A 303 -17.20 46.69 1.50
N ALA A 304 -16.30 47.47 0.88
CA ALA A 304 -16.12 48.91 1.12
C ALA A 304 -14.99 49.57 0.27
N LYS A 305 -15.44 50.57 -0.52
CA LYS A 305 -14.82 51.84 -0.98
C LYS A 305 -13.68 51.89 -2.02
N SER A 306 -14.04 52.47 -3.18
CA SER A 306 -13.24 53.27 -4.14
C SER A 306 -12.63 54.55 -3.53
N PRO A 307 -11.93 55.42 -4.30
CA PRO A 307 -10.86 55.21 -5.29
C PRO A 307 -9.66 56.16 -5.05
N ILE A 308 -8.42 55.77 -5.36
CA ILE A 308 -7.36 56.76 -5.65
C ILE A 308 -6.53 56.26 -6.84
N LYS A 309 -6.55 57.06 -7.92
CA LYS A 309 -5.68 56.95 -9.10
C LYS A 309 -4.27 57.44 -8.74
N LEU A 310 -3.24 56.79 -9.27
CA LEU A 310 -2.16 57.46 -10.03
C LEU A 310 -1.25 56.44 -10.76
N SER A 311 -1.23 56.61 -12.08
CA SER A 311 -0.13 56.38 -13.04
C SER A 311 0.83 55.19 -12.86
N ASN A 312 0.58 54.14 -13.64
CA ASN A 312 1.53 53.68 -14.66
C ASN A 312 0.71 52.98 -15.75
N VAL A 313 0.64 53.58 -16.95
CA VAL A 313 0.00 52.94 -18.10
C VAL A 313 0.94 51.85 -18.61
N HIS A 314 0.96 50.70 -17.94
CA HIS A 314 1.19 49.47 -18.67
C HIS A 314 -0.01 49.31 -19.59
N THR A 315 0.21 49.43 -20.91
CA THR A 315 -0.75 48.94 -21.90
C THR A 315 -1.16 47.53 -21.46
N LYS A 316 -2.42 47.37 -21.03
CA LYS A 316 -2.95 46.06 -20.66
C LYS A 316 -2.70 45.14 -21.85
N LYS A 317 -1.86 44.12 -21.66
CA LYS A 317 -1.64 43.09 -22.67
C LYS A 317 -3.01 42.56 -23.08
N HIS A 318 -3.22 42.43 -24.39
CA HIS A 318 -4.47 41.88 -24.90
C HIS A 318 -4.70 40.51 -24.27
N GLN A 319 -5.96 40.22 -23.91
CA GLN A 319 -6.37 39.02 -23.18
C GLN A 319 -5.80 37.73 -23.80
N PHE A 320 -5.75 37.67 -25.14
CA PHE A 320 -5.09 36.61 -25.90
C PHE A 320 -3.69 36.23 -25.39
N PHE A 321 -2.81 37.22 -25.11
CA PHE A 321 -1.44 36.97 -24.65
C PHE A 321 -1.39 36.56 -23.18
N THR A 322 -2.23 37.18 -22.35
CA THR A 322 -2.27 36.89 -20.91
C THR A 322 -2.80 35.48 -20.65
N GLU A 323 -3.86 35.05 -21.34
CA GLU A 323 -4.44 33.70 -21.20
C GLU A 323 -3.52 32.58 -21.69
N ARG A 324 -2.61 32.89 -22.61
CA ARG A 324 -1.68 31.92 -23.21
C ARG A 324 -0.27 32.01 -22.64
N CYS A 325 -0.08 32.78 -21.57
CA CYS A 325 1.22 33.07 -20.95
C CYS A 325 2.30 33.51 -21.96
N LEU A 326 1.91 34.32 -22.96
CA LEU A 326 2.82 34.80 -24.00
C LEU A 326 3.45 36.14 -23.62
N SER A 327 4.77 36.24 -23.81
CA SER A 327 5.56 37.44 -23.59
C SER A 327 6.47 37.72 -24.78
N ASN A 328 6.75 39.00 -25.04
CA ASN A 328 7.76 39.37 -26.02
C ASN A 328 9.15 39.09 -25.43
N THR A 329 9.95 38.31 -26.15
CA THR A 329 11.33 38.02 -25.79
C THR A 329 12.16 39.29 -25.92
N THR A 330 12.80 39.72 -24.84
CA THR A 330 13.70 40.89 -24.83
C THR A 330 15.18 40.49 -24.81
N ILE A 331 15.47 39.24 -24.48
CA ILE A 331 16.80 38.62 -24.47
C ILE A 331 16.61 37.14 -24.85
N LEU A 332 17.47 36.63 -25.73
CA LEU A 332 17.44 35.24 -26.22
C LEU A 332 18.03 34.26 -25.22
#